data_AF-A0A975EAV6-F1
#
_entry.id   AF-A0A975EAV6-F1
#
_cell.length_a   1.000
_cell.length_b   1.000
_cell.length_c   1.000
_cell.angle_alpha   90.00
_cell.angle_beta   90.00
_cell.angle_gamma   90.00
#
_symmetry.space_group_name_H-M   'P 1'
#
loop_
_entity.id
_entity.type
_entity.pdbx_description
1 polymer ?
#
loop_
_entity_poly.entity_id
_entity_poly.type
_entity_poly.pdbx_seq_one_letter_code
_entity_poly.pdbx_strand_id
1 'polypeptide(L)'
;MGSEDLFHKRKARAGAELQRQKRERARNKRYLIVCEGTKTEPHYLRELLDDLGIRPQVVRIAPNDGVSPDRVVAHAVALYEDDAAAGDAYDIAAAAGVCGGV
;
A
#
# COMPACT_ATOMS: atom_id res chain seq x y z
N MET A 1 -2.91 -13.26 59.01
CA MET A 1 -1.92 -13.01 57.93
C MET A 1 -2.40 -13.73 56.68
N GLY A 2 -3.06 -13.04 55.74
CA GLY A 2 -3.71 -13.72 54.60
C GLY A 2 -4.16 -12.78 53.47
N SER A 3 -3.46 -11.68 53.24
CA SER A 3 -3.81 -10.69 52.23
C SER A 3 -2.91 -10.73 50.98
N GLU A 4 -1.81 -11.47 50.99
CA GLU A 4 -0.77 -11.35 49.93
C GLU A 4 -1.10 -12.12 48.64
N ASP A 5 -1.88 -13.20 48.70
CA ASP A 5 -2.23 -14.02 47.52
C ASP A 5 -3.24 -13.35 46.56
N LEU A 6 -4.07 -12.43 47.06
CA LEU A 6 -5.07 -11.73 46.24
C LEU A 6 -4.43 -10.67 45.33
N PHE A 7 -3.31 -10.07 45.76
CA PHE A 7 -2.60 -9.07 44.97
C PHE A 7 -1.76 -9.70 43.85
N HIS A 8 -1.21 -10.90 44.07
CA HIS A 8 -0.46 -11.62 43.04
C HIS A 8 -1.35 -12.05 41.86
N LYS A 9 -2.55 -12.57 42.12
CA LYS A 9 -3.50 -12.94 41.06
C LYS A 9 -3.99 -11.75 40.24
N ARG A 10 -4.15 -10.58 40.88
CA ARG A 10 -4.53 -9.33 40.22
C ARG A 10 -3.41 -8.78 39.33
N LYS A 11 -2.16 -8.84 39.80
CA LYS A 11 -0.96 -8.40 39.06
C LYS A 11 -0.65 -9.30 37.85
N ALA A 12 -0.89 -10.61 37.96
CA ALA A 12 -0.74 -11.56 36.85
C ALA A 12 -1.78 -11.35 35.74
N ARG A 13 -3.06 -11.07 36.09
CA ARG A 13 -4.08 -10.69 35.11
C ARG A 13 -3.77 -9.37 34.43
N ALA A 14 -3.36 -8.34 35.19
CA ALA A 14 -2.93 -7.07 34.61
C ALA A 14 -1.73 -7.23 33.66
N GLY A 15 -0.78 -8.12 33.98
CA GLY A 15 0.35 -8.43 33.12
C GLY A 15 0.00 -9.23 31.86
N ALA A 16 -1.00 -10.12 31.92
CA ALA A 16 -1.52 -10.88 30.77
C ALA A 16 -2.44 -10.03 29.88
N GLU A 17 -3.16 -9.07 30.44
CA GLU A 17 -3.98 -8.09 29.70
C GLU A 17 -3.10 -6.98 29.08
N LEU A 18 -1.97 -6.67 29.73
CA LEU A 18 -0.85 -5.88 29.20
C LEU A 18 0.14 -6.69 28.37
N GLN A 19 -0.03 -8.02 28.20
CA GLN A 19 0.63 -8.75 27.12
C GLN A 19 -0.01 -8.26 25.84
N ARG A 20 0.46 -7.08 25.44
CA ARG A 20 0.51 -6.49 24.13
C ARG A 20 -0.31 -7.34 23.19
N GLN A 21 -1.58 -6.95 23.03
CA GLN A 21 -2.22 -7.09 21.73
C GLN A 21 -1.14 -6.61 20.77
N LYS A 22 -0.45 -7.57 20.14
CA LYS A 22 0.40 -7.31 19.01
C LYS A 22 -0.62 -6.80 18.03
N ARG A 23 -0.85 -5.49 18.02
CA ARG A 23 -1.39 -4.79 16.88
C ARG A 23 -0.38 -5.16 15.81
N GLU A 24 -0.66 -6.24 15.11
CA GLU A 24 -0.03 -6.53 13.84
C GLU A 24 -0.18 -5.22 13.10
N ARG A 25 0.95 -4.56 12.90
CA ARG A 25 0.98 -3.25 12.27
C ARG A 25 0.47 -3.55 10.88
N ALA A 26 -0.81 -3.28 10.63
CA ALA A 26 -1.46 -3.63 9.39
C ALA A 26 -0.55 -3.12 8.28
N ARG A 27 -0.11 -4.03 7.40
CA ARG A 27 0.77 -3.67 6.30
C ARG A 27 0.11 -2.51 5.57
N ASN A 28 0.84 -1.42 5.36
CA ASN A 28 0.30 -0.30 4.59
C ASN A 28 -0.09 -0.84 3.22
N LYS A 29 -1.33 -0.58 2.79
CA LYS A 29 -1.82 -1.03 1.48
C LYS A 29 -0.92 -0.46 0.39
N ARG A 30 -0.34 -1.28 -0.47
CA ARG A 30 0.48 -0.82 -1.60
C ARG A 30 -0.37 -0.63 -2.84
N TYR A 31 -0.17 0.46 -3.55
CA TYR A 31 -0.89 0.82 -4.77
C TYR A 31 0.06 0.92 -5.96
N LEU A 32 -0.37 0.42 -7.10
CA LEU A 32 0.31 0.61 -8.39
C LEU A 32 -0.54 1.52 -9.28
N ILE A 33 0.05 2.59 -9.80
CA ILE A 33 -0.57 3.49 -10.77
C ILE A 33 0.27 3.46 -12.05
N VAL A 34 -0.32 3.03 -13.17
CA VAL A 34 0.34 3.03 -14.48
C VAL A 34 -0.27 4.11 -15.36
N CYS A 35 0.57 4.94 -15.98
CA CYS A 35 0.15 6.09 -16.79
C CYS A 35 0.54 5.89 -18.26
N GLU A 36 -0.27 6.39 -19.18
CA GLU A 36 0.03 6.47 -20.62
C GLU A 36 1.19 7.42 -20.92
N GLY A 37 1.25 8.53 -20.18
CA GLY A 37 2.25 9.57 -20.30
C GLY A 37 3.56 9.20 -19.61
N THR A 38 4.68 9.53 -20.26
CA THR A 38 6.02 9.23 -19.75
C THR A 38 6.61 10.34 -18.87
N LYS A 39 6.06 11.56 -18.94
CA LYS A 39 6.61 12.75 -18.27
C LYS A 39 5.60 13.58 -17.48
N THR A 40 4.53 14.03 -18.12
CA THR A 40 3.57 14.98 -17.52
C THR A 40 2.69 14.32 -16.47
N GLU A 41 1.97 13.26 -16.84
CA GLU A 41 1.06 12.56 -15.92
C GLU A 41 1.76 11.97 -14.68
N PRO A 42 2.93 11.31 -14.81
CA PRO A 42 3.66 10.84 -13.63
C PRO A 42 4.08 11.97 -12.70
N HIS A 43 4.33 13.19 -13.23
CA HIS A 43 4.69 14.34 -12.41
C HIS A 43 3.47 14.88 -11.65
N TYR A 44 2.34 15.08 -12.33
CA TYR A 44 1.10 15.52 -11.69
C TYR A 44 0.64 14.58 -10.58
N LEU A 45 0.75 13.27 -10.80
CA LEU A 45 0.40 12.29 -9.78
C LEU A 45 1.36 12.33 -8.59
N ARG A 46 2.66 12.56 -8.81
CA ARG A 46 3.62 12.71 -7.71
C ARG A 46 3.33 13.96 -6.87
N GLU A 47 3.02 15.08 -7.52
CA GLU A 47 2.63 16.32 -6.83
C GLU A 47 1.34 16.10 -6.02
N LEU A 48 0.34 15.45 -6.62
CA LEU A 48 -0.91 15.12 -5.91
C LEU A 48 -0.67 14.23 -4.68
N LEU A 49 0.21 13.24 -4.79
CA LEU A 49 0.57 12.41 -3.63
C LEU A 49 1.24 13.23 -2.53
N ASP A 50 2.09 14.18 -2.88
CA ASP A 50 2.78 15.06 -1.92
C ASP A 50 1.79 16.00 -1.21
N ASP A 51 0.89 16.63 -1.96
CA ASP A 51 -0.17 17.49 -1.44
C ASP A 51 -1.10 16.75 -0.47
N LEU A 52 -1.39 15.48 -0.76
CA LEU A 52 -2.20 14.61 0.10
C LEU A 52 -1.40 13.99 1.26
N GLY A 53 -0.09 14.21 1.34
CA GLY A 53 0.79 13.61 2.34
C GLY A 53 0.90 12.09 2.23
N ILE A 54 0.66 11.53 1.05
CA ILE A 54 0.74 10.10 0.78
C ILE A 54 2.20 9.70 0.56
N ARG A 55 2.62 8.68 1.32
CA ARG A 55 4.00 8.21 1.30
C ARG A 55 4.34 7.50 -0.01
N PRO A 56 5.47 7.81 -0.67
CA PRO A 56 5.86 7.18 -1.93
C PRO A 56 6.18 5.69 -1.80
N GLN A 57 6.44 5.17 -0.58
CA GLN A 57 6.63 3.73 -0.35
C GLN A 57 5.32 2.93 -0.49
N VAL A 58 4.18 3.63 -0.44
CA VAL A 58 2.83 3.07 -0.45
C VAL A 58 2.27 3.10 -1.87
N VAL A 59 2.77 3.96 -2.75
CA VAL A 59 2.26 4.13 -4.13
C VAL A 59 3.42 4.12 -5.13
N ARG A 60 3.40 3.20 -6.08
CA ARG A 60 4.31 3.19 -7.24
C ARG A 60 3.61 3.81 -8.44
N ILE A 61 4.24 4.82 -9.05
CA ILE A 61 3.79 5.40 -10.32
C ILE A 61 4.75 4.94 -11.42
N ALA A 62 4.25 4.14 -12.36
CA ALA A 62 5.02 3.62 -13.50
C ALA A 62 4.58 4.28 -14.81
N PRO A 63 5.51 4.87 -15.58
CA PRO A 63 5.21 5.33 -16.94
C PRO A 63 5.09 4.13 -17.89
N ASN A 64 4.22 4.22 -18.88
CA ASN A 64 4.13 3.27 -19.99
C ASN A 64 4.61 3.92 -21.29
N ASP A 65 5.37 3.19 -22.10
CA ASP A 65 5.73 3.63 -23.46
C ASP A 65 4.62 3.20 -24.44
N GLY A 66 3.47 3.88 -24.36
CA GLY A 66 2.36 3.65 -25.27
C GLY A 66 1.04 4.25 -24.81
N VAL A 67 0.30 4.82 -25.76
CA VAL A 67 -1.02 5.46 -25.58
C VAL A 67 -2.20 4.50 -25.78
N SER A 68 -1.95 3.24 -26.13
CA SER A 68 -3.02 2.26 -26.34
C SER A 68 -3.47 1.71 -24.98
N PRO A 69 -4.78 1.75 -24.64
CA PRO A 69 -5.29 1.25 -23.37
C PRO A 69 -4.87 -0.21 -23.09
N ASP A 70 -4.87 -1.06 -24.12
CA ASP A 70 -4.46 -2.46 -24.01
C ASP A 70 -3.02 -2.61 -23.53
N ARG A 71 -2.11 -1.73 -23.99
CA ARG A 71 -0.70 -1.76 -23.59
C ARG A 71 -0.50 -1.29 -22.16
N VAL A 72 -1.25 -0.28 -21.74
CA VAL A 72 -1.21 0.24 -20.36
C VAL A 72 -1.66 -0.85 -19.39
N VAL A 73 -2.76 -1.54 -19.71
CA VAL A 73 -3.28 -2.64 -18.90
C VAL A 73 -2.29 -3.81 -18.89
N ALA A 74 -1.76 -4.22 -20.04
CA ALA A 74 -0.78 -5.30 -20.12
C ALA A 74 0.48 -5.01 -19.29
N HIS A 75 0.98 -3.77 -19.35
CA HIS A 75 2.12 -3.34 -18.53
C HIS A 75 1.79 -3.32 -17.04
N ALA A 76 0.58 -2.88 -16.66
CA ALA A 76 0.13 -2.92 -15.26
C ALA A 76 0.04 -4.34 -14.71
N VAL A 77 -0.47 -5.28 -15.50
CA VAL A 77 -0.53 -6.71 -15.12
C VAL A 77 0.88 -7.28 -14.95
N ALA A 78 1.78 -7.03 -15.91
CA ALA A 78 3.16 -7.50 -15.83
C ALA A 78 3.88 -7.00 -14.56
N LEU A 79 3.77 -5.70 -14.26
CA LEU A 79 4.35 -5.12 -13.04
C LEU A 79 3.72 -5.68 -11.76
N TYR A 80 2.41 -5.95 -11.78
CA TYR A 80 1.71 -6.54 -10.65
C TYR A 80 2.22 -7.96 -10.36
N GLU A 81 2.36 -8.77 -11.40
CA GLU A 81 2.86 -10.14 -11.30
C GLU A 81 4.33 -10.19 -10.89
N ASP A 82 5.18 -9.31 -11.43
CA ASP A 82 6.61 -9.22 -11.09
C ASP A 82 6.82 -8.90 -9.60
N ASP A 83 6.12 -7.90 -9.06
CA ASP A 83 6.20 -7.54 -7.64
C ASP A 83 5.57 -8.64 -6.75
N ALA A 84 4.51 -9.30 -7.21
CA ALA A 84 3.93 -10.45 -6.50
C ALA A 84 4.93 -11.62 -6.42
N ALA A 85 5.66 -11.90 -7.49
CA ALA A 85 6.71 -12.91 -7.53
C ALA A 85 7.91 -12.54 -6.62
N ALA A 86 8.23 -11.25 -6.50
CA ALA A 86 9.24 -10.74 -5.58
C ALA A 86 8.82 -10.77 -4.09
N GLY A 87 7.57 -11.15 -3.80
CA GLY A 87 7.03 -11.21 -2.44
C GLY A 87 6.51 -9.87 -1.92
N ASP A 88 6.42 -8.86 -2.78
CA ASP A 88 5.94 -7.51 -2.45
C ASP A 88 4.69 -7.18 -3.30
N ALA A 89 3.68 -8.04 -3.27
CA ALA A 89 2.46 -7.85 -4.05
C ALA A 89 1.72 -6.54 -3.71
N TYR A 90 1.21 -5.84 -4.74
CA TYR A 90 0.32 -4.70 -4.56
C TYR A 90 -1.08 -5.14 -4.10
N ASP A 91 -1.72 -4.30 -3.30
CA ASP A 91 -3.09 -4.53 -2.83
C ASP A 91 -4.13 -4.05 -3.85
N ILE A 92 -3.83 -2.96 -4.58
CA ILE A 92 -4.70 -2.39 -5.62
C ILE A 92 -3.83 -1.86 -6.78
N ALA A 93 -4.24 -2.13 -8.02
CA ALA A 93 -3.62 -1.57 -9.22
C ALA A 93 -4.64 -0.75 -10.01
N ALA A 94 -4.22 0.42 -10.50
CA ALA A 94 -5.01 1.31 -11.33
C ALA A 94 -4.24 1.67 -12.60
N ALA A 95 -4.91 1.58 -13.75
CA ALA A 95 -4.43 2.09 -15.02
C ALA A 95 -5.08 3.45 -15.27
N ALA A 96 -4.28 4.51 -15.29
CA ALA A 96 -4.69 5.85 -15.65
C ALA A 96 -4.42 6.03 -17.15
N GLY A 97 -5.50 6.09 -17.92
CA GLY A 97 -5.46 6.33 -19.34
C GLY A 97 -6.41 7.46 -19.74
N VAL A 98 -5.99 8.30 -20.66
CA VAL A 98 -6.88 9.32 -21.20
C VAL A 98 -7.80 8.58 -22.17
N CYS A 99 -9.04 8.36 -21.75
CA CYS A 99 -10.09 7.87 -22.65
C CYS A 99 -10.36 8.97 -23.68
N GLY A 100 -9.54 9.03 -24.74
CA GLY A 100 -9.74 9.88 -25.91
C GLY A 100 -10.94 9.36 -26.70
N GLY A 101 -12.13 9.63 -26.17
CA GLY A 101 -13.37 9.49 -26.90
C GLY A 101 -13.62 10.76 -27.73
N VAL A 102 -13.50 10.59 -29.05
CA VAL A 102 -13.96 11.43 -30.18
C VAL A 102 -13.35 12.83 -30.37
#